data_AF-A0A150PCB6-F1
#
_entry.id   AF-A0A150PCB6-F1
#
_cell.length_a   1.000
_cell.length_b   1.000
_cell.length_c   1.000
_cell.angle_alpha   90.00
_cell.angle_beta   90.00
_cell.angle_gamma   90.00
#
_symmetry.space_group_name_H-M   'P 1'
#
loop_
_entity.id
_entity.type
_entity.pdbx_description
1 polymer ?
#
loop_
_entity_poly.entity_id
_entity_poly.type
_entity_poly.pdbx_seq_one_letter_code
_entity_poly.pdbx_strand_id
1 'polypeptide(L)'
;MSHNYEIDLQRLSQRLAQHGFGTRSAPYFAENGIVAFTAVVHTRVGNVMENTVFLYATPDGWYARITQRGGPHWIRAAEDISALERIALQALRRTKTPPSSAWTEE
;
A
#
# COMPACT_ATOMS: atom_id res chain seq x y z
N MET A 1 -15.56 20.27 -2.89
CA MET A 1 -14.63 20.26 -1.74
C MET A 1 -13.38 19.53 -2.21
N SER A 2 -12.21 20.16 -2.18
CA SER A 2 -10.96 19.46 -2.50
C SER A 2 -10.70 18.46 -1.37
N HIS A 3 -10.85 17.16 -1.66
CA HIS A 3 -10.54 16.12 -0.71
C HIS A 3 -9.01 16.08 -0.59
N ASN A 4 -8.47 16.39 0.59
CA ASN A 4 -7.02 16.47 0.76
C ASN A 4 -6.43 15.08 1.01
N TYR A 5 -6.37 14.29 -0.08
CA TYR A 5 -5.88 12.92 -0.06
C TYR A 5 -4.48 12.78 0.53
N GLU A 6 -3.64 13.80 0.37
CA GLU A 6 -2.27 13.81 0.89
C GLU A 6 -2.25 13.80 2.42
N ILE A 7 -3.06 14.66 3.07
CA ILE A 7 -3.19 14.68 4.54
C ILE A 7 -3.72 13.34 5.05
N ASP A 8 -4.69 12.74 4.37
CA ASP A 8 -5.29 11.48 4.79
C ASP A 8 -4.31 10.31 4.65
N LEU A 9 -3.52 10.25 3.58
CA LEU A 9 -2.45 9.26 3.43
C LEU A 9 -1.30 9.49 4.42
N GLN A 10 -0.99 10.74 4.74
CA GLN A 10 -0.01 11.05 5.79
C GLN A 10 -0.48 10.56 7.16
N ARG A 11 -1.76 10.76 7.51
CA ARG A 11 -2.34 10.24 8.75
C ARG A 11 -2.40 8.72 8.75
N LEU A 12 -2.74 8.10 7.61
CA LEU A 12 -2.71 6.64 7.46
C LEU A 12 -1.29 6.10 7.68
N SER A 13 -0.28 6.76 7.11
CA SER A 13 1.13 6.41 7.30
C SER A 13 1.52 6.38 8.78
N GLN A 14 1.07 7.37 9.56
CA GLN A 14 1.29 7.41 11.01
C GLN A 14 0.62 6.24 11.74
N ARG A 15 -0.61 5.87 11.37
CA ARG A 15 -1.33 4.74 11.97
C ARG A 15 -0.68 3.39 11.62
N LEU A 16 -0.22 3.22 10.37
CA LEU A 16 0.54 2.04 9.97
C LEU A 16 1.86 1.92 10.74
N ALA A 17 2.53 3.04 11.01
CA ALA A 17 3.73 3.06 11.86
C ALA A 17 3.44 2.64 13.30
N GLN A 18 2.28 3.01 13.87
CA GLN A 18 1.84 2.52 15.18
C GLN A 18 1.63 1.00 15.21
N HIS A 19 1.39 0.37 14.06
CA HIS A 19 1.33 -1.08 13.91
C HIS A 19 2.70 -1.74 13.60
N GLY A 20 3.79 -0.97 13.61
CA GLY A 20 5.15 -1.44 13.36
C GLY A 20 5.54 -1.55 11.88
N PHE A 21 4.75 -1.00 10.97
CA PHE A 21 5.08 -1.00 9.55
C PHE A 21 5.88 0.24 9.15
N GLY A 22 6.83 0.06 8.23
CA GLY A 22 7.51 1.17 7.60
C GLY A 22 6.68 1.77 6.47
N THR A 23 6.81 3.07 6.25
CA THR A 23 6.12 3.79 5.18
C THR A 23 7.06 4.81 4.52
N ARG A 24 6.82 5.11 3.24
CA ARG A 24 7.49 6.20 2.50
C ARG A 24 6.62 6.71 1.37
N SER A 25 6.88 7.93 0.90
CA SER A 25 6.28 8.44 -0.34
C SER A 25 6.67 7.55 -1.53
N ALA A 26 5.72 7.29 -2.42
CA ALA A 26 5.87 6.45 -3.59
C ALA A 26 4.93 6.93 -4.72
N PRO A 27 5.31 8.00 -5.45
CA PRO A 27 4.44 8.64 -6.44
C PRO A 27 4.36 7.87 -7.78
N TYR A 28 4.52 6.55 -7.77
CA TYR A 28 4.61 5.73 -8.99
C TYR A 28 3.25 5.50 -9.66
N PHE A 29 2.17 5.43 -8.87
CA PHE A 29 0.82 5.13 -9.36
C PHE A 29 -0.14 6.32 -9.22
N ALA A 30 0.14 7.21 -8.28
CA ALA A 30 -0.50 8.51 -8.16
C ALA A 30 0.45 9.45 -7.41
N GLU A 31 0.35 10.76 -7.64
CA GLU A 31 1.23 11.77 -7.07
C GLU A 31 1.28 11.74 -5.53
N ASN A 32 0.14 11.46 -4.90
CA ASN A 32 -0.01 11.37 -3.44
C ASN A 32 0.34 9.99 -2.85
N GLY A 33 0.77 9.03 -3.68
CA GLY A 33 0.93 7.64 -3.28
C GLY A 33 1.99 7.43 -2.19
N ILE A 34 1.73 6.46 -1.31
CA ILE A 34 2.69 5.95 -0.33
C ILE A 34 2.90 4.45 -0.54
N VAL A 35 4.02 3.91 -0.05
CA VAL A 35 4.23 2.48 0.09
C VAL A 35 4.43 2.14 1.55
N ALA A 36 3.70 1.14 2.02
CA ALA A 36 3.88 0.50 3.31
C ALA A 36 4.60 -0.84 3.14
N PHE A 37 5.42 -1.23 4.10
CA PHE A 37 6.24 -2.44 4.05
C PHE A 37 6.51 -3.01 5.45
N THR A 38 6.85 -4.30 5.52
CA THR A 38 7.08 -4.98 6.81
C THR A 38 8.49 -4.81 7.33
N ALA A 39 9.49 -4.80 6.45
CA ALA A 39 10.88 -4.66 6.81
C ALA A 39 11.70 -4.12 5.62
N VAL A 40 12.88 -3.59 5.93
CA VAL A 40 13.93 -3.34 4.93
C VAL A 40 15.01 -4.40 5.13
N VAL A 41 15.25 -5.20 4.09
CA VAL A 41 16.33 -6.19 4.06
C VAL A 41 17.51 -5.62 3.29
N HIS A 42 18.67 -5.63 3.93
CA HIS A 42 19.92 -5.21 3.33
C HIS A 42 20.54 -6.39 2.56
N THR A 43 20.56 -6.29 1.23
CA THR A 43 21.15 -7.31 0.35
C THR A 43 22.45 -6.79 -0.26
N ARG A 44 23.23 -7.70 -0.88
CA ARG A 44 24.46 -7.31 -1.61
C ARG A 44 24.21 -6.35 -2.77
N VAL A 45 22.98 -6.32 -3.30
CA VAL A 45 22.57 -5.47 -4.43
C VAL A 45 21.77 -4.23 -3.97
N GLY A 46 21.70 -3.99 -2.66
CA GLY A 46 21.02 -2.85 -2.06
C GLY A 46 19.87 -3.23 -1.13
N ASN A 47 19.11 -2.21 -0.71
CA ASN A 47 18.01 -2.36 0.25
C ASN A 47 16.72 -2.77 -0.46
N VAL A 48 16.08 -3.83 0.01
CA VAL A 48 14.81 -4.32 -0.51
C VAL A 48 13.74 -4.17 0.58
N MET A 49 12.60 -3.56 0.22
CA MET A 49 11.44 -3.51 1.11
C MET A 49 10.63 -4.79 0.96
N GLU A 50 10.32 -5.45 2.06
CA GLU A 50 9.54 -6.68 2.08
C GLU A 50 8.03 -6.43 2.19
N ASN A 51 7.26 -7.32 1.58
CA ASN A 51 5.79 -7.35 1.63
C ASN A 51 5.12 -5.99 1.36
N THR A 52 5.63 -5.28 0.36
CA THR A 52 5.14 -3.94 0.02
C THR A 52 3.67 -3.93 -0.36
N VAL A 53 3.00 -2.83 0.01
CA VAL A 53 1.65 -2.46 -0.41
C VAL A 53 1.67 -0.98 -0.75
N PHE A 54 1.34 -0.63 -1.99
CA PHE A 54 1.20 0.75 -2.43
C PHE A 54 -0.22 1.22 -2.14
N LEU A 55 -0.37 2.40 -1.57
CA LEU A 55 -1.64 2.99 -1.14
C LEU A 55 -1.73 4.37 -1.77
N TYR A 56 -2.80 4.63 -2.49
CA TYR A 56 -2.97 5.90 -3.22
C TYR A 56 -4.44 6.25 -3.41
N ALA A 57 -4.69 7.51 -3.75
CA ALA A 57 -6.01 7.98 -4.16
C ALA A 57 -5.96 8.47 -5.60
N THR A 58 -7.05 8.28 -6.31
CA THR A 58 -7.32 8.85 -7.63
C THR A 58 -8.66 9.59 -7.58
N PRO A 59 -9.07 10.31 -8.64
CA PRO A 59 -10.42 10.86 -8.72
C PRO A 59 -11.54 9.81 -8.53
N ASP A 60 -11.28 8.55 -8.89
CA ASP A 60 -12.25 7.45 -8.85
C ASP A 60 -12.31 6.74 -7.48
N GLY A 61 -11.34 6.99 -6.59
CA GLY A 61 -11.35 6.46 -5.23
C GLY A 61 -9.99 6.07 -4.67
N TRP A 62 -10.02 5.24 -3.64
CA TRP A 62 -8.84 4.75 -2.91
C TRP A 62 -8.42 3.37 -3.38
N TYR A 63 -7.12 3.13 -3.49
CA TYR A 63 -6.60 1.88 -4.02
C TYR A 63 -5.40 1.39 -3.24
N ALA A 64 -5.37 0.08 -3.03
CA ALA A 64 -4.21 -0.67 -2.59
C ALA A 64 -3.68 -1.51 -3.76
N ARG A 65 -2.36 -1.55 -3.94
CA ARG A 65 -1.69 -2.35 -4.97
C ARG A 65 -0.55 -3.17 -4.38
N ILE A 66 -0.46 -4.43 -4.80
CA ILE A 66 0.68 -5.31 -4.54
C ILE A 66 1.33 -5.63 -5.89
N THR A 67 2.63 -5.36 -6.02
CA THR A 67 3.40 -5.69 -7.21
C THR A 67 4.41 -6.78 -6.86
N GLN A 68 4.22 -7.97 -7.42
CA GLN A 68 5.21 -9.04 -7.29
C GLN A 68 6.35 -8.85 -8.31
N ARG A 69 7.57 -9.15 -7.89
CA ARG A 69 8.74 -9.04 -8.77
C ARG A 69 8.64 -10.08 -9.89
N GLY A 70 8.48 -9.62 -11.13
CA GLY A 70 8.34 -10.50 -12.30
C GLY A 70 7.03 -11.28 -12.34
N GLY A 71 6.02 -10.85 -11.57
CA GLY A 71 4.70 -11.48 -11.49
C GLY A 71 3.58 -10.47 -11.65
N PRO A 72 2.32 -10.91 -11.45
CA PRO A 72 1.14 -10.06 -11.64
C PRO A 72 1.08 -8.90 -10.66
N HIS A 73 0.34 -7.87 -11.07
CA HIS A 73 -0.07 -6.79 -10.20
C HIS A 73 -1.46 -7.08 -9.64
N TRP A 74 -1.64 -6.84 -8.36
CA TRP A 74 -2.92 -7.04 -7.69
C TRP A 74 -3.43 -5.71 -7.18
N ILE A 75 -4.64 -5.34 -7.54
CA ILE A 75 -5.29 -4.10 -7.11
C ILE A 75 -6.55 -4.41 -6.33
N ARG A 76 -6.81 -3.60 -5.31
CA ARG A 76 -8.07 -3.62 -4.57
C ARG A 76 -8.51 -2.19 -4.26
N ALA A 77 -9.74 -1.87 -4.63
CA ALA A 77 -10.38 -0.60 -4.29
C ALA A 77 -10.81 -0.56 -2.82
N ALA A 78 -10.86 0.64 -2.26
CA ALA A 78 -11.39 0.97 -0.95
C ALA A 78 -12.42 2.09 -1.07
N GLU A 79 -13.50 1.96 -0.31
CA GLU A 79 -14.58 2.94 -0.26
C GLU A 79 -14.13 4.24 0.45
N ASP A 80 -13.27 4.11 1.45
CA ASP A 80 -12.74 5.21 2.24
C ASP A 80 -11.34 4.90 2.80
N ILE A 81 -10.74 5.87 3.48
CA ILE A 81 -9.41 5.75 4.09
C ILE A 81 -9.33 4.66 5.17
N SER A 82 -10.42 4.38 5.88
CA SER A 82 -10.47 3.35 6.92
C SER A 82 -10.54 1.95 6.32
N ALA A 83 -11.25 1.79 5.21
CA ALA A 83 -11.23 0.58 4.39
C ALA A 83 -9.83 0.35 3.81
N LEU A 84 -9.18 1.40 3.29
CA LEU A 84 -7.83 1.33 2.77
C LEU A 84 -6.83 0.85 3.84
N GLU A 85 -6.95 1.37 5.07
CA GLU A 85 -6.16 0.93 6.22
C GLU A 85 -6.34 -0.55 6.52
N ARG A 86 -7.60 -1.02 6.62
CA ARG A 86 -7.88 -2.45 6.87
C ARG A 86 -7.30 -3.33 5.76
N ILE A 87 -7.39 -2.91 4.51
CA ILE A 87 -6.80 -3.61 3.36
C ILE A 87 -5.28 -3.65 3.47
N ALA A 88 -4.65 -2.52 3.81
CA ALA A 88 -3.20 -2.44 3.99
C ALA A 88 -2.73 -3.37 5.12
N LEU A 89 -3.37 -3.34 6.29
CA LEU A 89 -3.03 -4.20 7.42
C LEU A 89 -3.18 -5.68 7.08
N GLN A 90 -4.26 -6.07 6.40
CA GLN A 90 -4.46 -7.43 5.92
C GLN A 90 -3.35 -7.84 4.94
N ALA A 91 -3.03 -6.97 3.98
CA ALA A 91 -2.02 -7.24 2.97
C ALA A 91 -0.61 -7.30 3.55
N LEU A 92 -0.24 -6.43 4.48
CA LEU A 92 1.08 -6.41 5.12
C LEU A 92 1.32 -7.65 5.98
N ARG A 93 0.26 -8.25 6.53
CA ARG A 93 0.31 -9.48 7.34
C ARG A 93 0.11 -10.77 6.52
N ARG A 94 0.08 -10.68 5.20
CA ARG A 94 -0.22 -11.81 4.32
C ARG A 94 0.89 -12.87 4.36
N THR A 95 0.50 -14.14 4.24
CA THR A 95 1.41 -15.27 3.96
C THR A 95 1.36 -15.72 2.50
N LYS A 96 0.40 -15.20 1.72
CA LYS A 96 0.19 -15.50 0.29
C LYS A 96 -0.15 -14.24 -0.49
N THR A 97 0.07 -14.27 -1.80
CA THR A 97 -0.28 -13.17 -2.72
C THR A 97 -1.09 -13.74 -3.90
N PRO A 98 -2.29 -13.18 -4.22
CA PRO A 98 -2.95 -12.10 -3.49
C PRO A 98 -3.46 -12.56 -2.11
N PRO A 99 -3.70 -11.62 -1.17
CA PRO A 99 -4.22 -11.96 0.15
C PRO A 99 -5.56 -12.70 0.14
N SER A 100 -6.45 -12.38 -0.81
CA SER A 100 -7.79 -12.98 -0.95
C SER A 100 -8.32 -12.82 -2.39
N SER A 101 -9.48 -13.42 -2.69
CA SER A 101 -10.19 -13.28 -3.97
C SER A 101 -10.80 -11.89 -4.21
N ALA A 102 -10.73 -10.99 -3.23
CA ALA A 102 -11.20 -9.61 -3.37
C ALA A 102 -10.17 -8.71 -4.09
N TRP A 103 -9.03 -9.26 -4.48
CA TRP A 103 -8.01 -8.58 -5.27
C TRP A 103 -8.16 -8.99 -6.73
N THR A 104 -8.05 -8.01 -7.61
CA THR A 104 -8.13 -8.21 -9.06
C THR A 104 -6.72 -8.17 -9.64
N GLU A 105 -6.43 -9.11 -10.55
CA GLU A 105 -5.20 -9.11 -11.35
C GLU A 105 -5.28 -8.01 -12.41
N GLU A 106 -4.22 -7.21 -12.53
CA GLU A 106 -4.02 -6.22 -13.60
C GLU A 106 -2.85 -6.65 -14.51
#